data_AF-A0A7R9CG45-F1
#
_entry.id   AF-A0A7R9CG45-F1
#
_cell.length_a   1.000
_cell.length_b   1.000
_cell.length_c   1.000
_cell.angle_alpha   90.00
_cell.angle_beta   90.00
_cell.angle_gamma   90.00
#
_symmetry.space_group_name_H-M   'P 1'
#
loop_
_entity.id
_entity.type
_entity.pdbx_description
1 polymer ?
#
loop_
_entity_poly.entity_id
_entity_poly.type
_entity_poly.pdbx_seq_one_letter_code
_entity_poly.pdbx_strand_id
1 'polypeptide(L)'
;MPDTSLPTVALPVKEGRDFLWAKTKEAFKYIYKHYLDQADFFMKADDDTYVVVENLRYMLSEYSPMSPIYFGCRFKPFVKQGYMSGGAGYVLSKAAVMKFVEDALPNKDCRQDHGGSEDVEIGKCLDLVGVKAMDSRDSLGRGRFFPFVPEHHLIPGHVNKDFWYYKYIFYESREGLDCCSDSAISFHYVSPNLMYVLDYLIYHLRPYGISHNVHGLTPTLIESSGGSEKVITGGSEKVMVEEEKLADTNTKS
;
A
#
# COMPACT_ATOMS: atom_id res chain seq x y z
N MET A 1 2.44 25.33 3.78
CA MET A 1 3.35 25.16 4.94
C MET A 1 3.00 23.83 5.57
N PRO A 2 3.96 22.92 5.80
CA PRO A 2 3.68 21.56 6.27
C PRO A 2 2.72 21.56 7.45
N ASP A 3 1.64 20.79 7.37
CA ASP A 3 0.58 20.79 8.37
C ASP A 3 1.15 20.33 9.71
N THR A 4 1.09 21.20 10.71
CA THR A 4 1.62 20.96 12.05
C THR A 4 0.77 20.00 12.89
N SER A 5 -0.41 19.61 12.42
CA SER A 5 -1.26 18.60 13.06
C SER A 5 -0.88 17.17 12.69
N LEU A 6 -0.09 16.98 11.62
CA LEU A 6 0.39 15.69 11.12
C LEU A 6 1.93 15.68 11.12
N PRO A 7 2.59 14.53 11.38
CA PRO A 7 4.05 14.43 11.42
C PRO A 7 4.66 14.39 10.01
N THR A 8 4.47 15.50 9.27
CA THR A 8 4.80 15.64 7.86
C THR A 8 6.27 15.99 7.61
N VAL A 9 6.83 15.47 6.50
CA VAL A 9 8.22 15.72 6.10
C VAL A 9 8.27 16.26 4.67
N ALA A 10 8.62 17.55 4.53
CA ALA A 10 8.87 18.16 3.23
C ALA A 10 10.19 17.64 2.63
N LEU A 11 10.11 17.01 1.46
CA LEU A 11 11.27 16.52 0.70
C LEU A 11 11.86 17.62 -0.22
N PRO A 12 13.16 17.59 -0.55
CA PRO A 12 13.80 18.56 -1.44
C PRO A 12 13.53 18.26 -2.92
N VAL A 13 12.24 18.08 -3.27
CA VAL A 13 11.74 17.71 -4.61
C VAL A 13 10.73 18.77 -5.06
N LYS A 14 10.55 18.94 -6.38
CA LYS A 14 9.52 19.84 -6.90
C LYS A 14 8.15 19.15 -6.85
N GLU A 15 7.13 19.91 -6.45
CA GLU A 15 5.73 19.46 -6.41
C GLU A 15 5.12 19.19 -7.80
N GLY A 16 4.10 18.33 -7.83
CA GLY A 16 3.34 17.96 -9.03
C GLY A 16 3.66 16.56 -9.59
N ARG A 17 2.69 16.04 -10.36
CA ARG A 17 2.61 14.65 -10.84
C ARG A 17 3.85 14.15 -11.61
N ASP A 18 4.51 15.02 -12.37
CA ASP A 18 5.69 14.70 -13.18
C ASP A 18 6.93 14.34 -12.34
N PHE A 19 6.91 14.63 -11.03
CA PHE A 19 8.01 14.39 -10.09
C PHE A 19 7.74 13.26 -9.10
N LEU A 20 6.65 12.49 -9.25
CA LEU A 20 6.31 11.40 -8.32
C LEU A 20 7.45 10.37 -8.17
N TRP A 21 8.16 10.01 -9.25
CA TRP A 21 9.32 9.12 -9.15
C TRP A 21 10.48 9.75 -8.33
N ALA A 22 10.69 11.06 -8.45
CA ALA A 22 11.65 11.77 -7.60
C ALA A 22 11.22 11.80 -6.13
N LYS A 23 9.93 12.02 -5.85
CA LYS A 23 9.38 11.96 -4.49
C LYS A 23 9.59 10.57 -3.88
N THR A 24 9.21 9.49 -4.58
CA THR A 24 9.42 8.12 -4.11
C THR A 24 10.89 7.81 -3.82
N LYS A 25 11.83 8.26 -4.68
CA LYS A 25 13.26 8.08 -4.42
C LYS A 25 13.75 8.79 -3.16
N GLU A 26 13.41 10.06 -2.96
CA GLU A 26 13.84 10.79 -1.76
C GLU A 26 13.08 10.36 -0.50
N ALA A 27 11.82 9.95 -0.61
CA ALA A 27 11.03 9.38 0.48
C ALA A 27 11.67 8.09 1.02
N PHE A 28 11.98 7.11 0.16
CA PHE A 28 12.61 5.87 0.62
C PHE A 28 14.05 6.07 1.10
N LYS A 29 14.83 6.99 0.54
CA LYS A 29 16.13 7.40 1.11
C LYS A 29 15.98 7.99 2.51
N TYR A 30 14.97 8.84 2.73
CA TYR A 30 14.70 9.47 4.02
C TYR A 30 14.26 8.43 5.06
N ILE A 31 13.31 7.55 4.69
CA ILE A 31 12.89 6.39 5.49
C ILE A 31 14.10 5.51 5.85
N TYR A 32 14.91 5.13 4.86
CA TYR A 32 16.12 4.32 5.06
C TYR A 32 17.10 4.96 6.06
N LYS A 33 17.28 6.28 6.00
CA LYS A 33 18.22 7.01 6.87
C LYS A 33 17.68 7.27 8.28
N HIS A 34 16.36 7.39 8.47
CA HIS A 34 15.77 7.91 9.72
C HIS A 34 14.84 6.91 10.44
N TYR A 35 14.18 6.00 9.73
CA TYR A 35 13.08 5.16 10.25
C TYR A 35 13.21 3.66 9.95
N LEU A 36 14.26 3.23 9.24
CA LEU A 36 14.49 1.82 8.87
C LEU A 36 14.52 0.85 10.05
N ASP A 37 15.03 1.28 11.20
CA ASP A 37 15.08 0.50 12.44
C ASP A 37 13.86 0.70 13.36
N GLN A 38 12.88 1.50 12.93
CA GLN A 38 11.67 1.82 13.71
C GLN A 38 10.41 1.08 13.21
N ALA A 39 10.47 0.43 12.04
CA ALA A 39 9.37 -0.36 11.50
C ALA A 39 9.83 -1.57 10.68
N ASP A 40 8.99 -2.61 10.63
CA ASP A 40 9.21 -3.85 9.88
C ASP A 40 8.84 -3.72 8.38
N PHE A 41 7.85 -2.87 8.08
CA PHE A 41 7.27 -2.68 6.76
C PHE A 41 6.93 -1.20 6.52
N PHE A 42 7.08 -0.77 5.28
CA PHE A 42 6.98 0.63 4.85
C PHE A 42 6.02 0.75 3.66
N MET A 43 4.91 1.45 3.85
CA MET A 43 3.87 1.61 2.81
C MET A 43 3.98 2.97 2.12
N LYS A 44 3.87 2.97 0.79
CA LYS A 44 3.52 4.14 -0.01
C LYS A 44 2.03 4.09 -0.32
N ALA A 45 1.37 5.23 -0.22
CA ALA A 45 -0.03 5.47 -0.58
C ALA A 45 -0.12 6.87 -1.22
N ASP A 46 -1.23 7.17 -1.87
CA ASP A 46 -1.58 8.53 -2.28
C ASP A 46 -2.58 9.12 -1.25
N ASP A 47 -2.76 10.45 -1.22
CA ASP A 47 -3.61 11.15 -0.25
C ASP A 47 -5.12 10.93 -0.47
N ASP A 48 -5.51 10.30 -1.59
CA ASP A 48 -6.85 9.76 -1.85
C ASP A 48 -6.89 8.21 -1.82
N THR A 49 -5.91 7.56 -1.18
CA THR A 49 -5.96 6.13 -0.80
C THR A 49 -6.49 5.94 0.62
N TYR A 50 -7.69 5.39 0.79
CA TYR A 50 -8.17 4.94 2.10
C TYR A 50 -7.57 3.59 2.47
N VAL A 51 -7.03 3.43 3.70
CA VAL A 51 -6.31 2.22 4.14
C VAL A 51 -6.82 1.68 5.49
N VAL A 52 -7.20 0.40 5.52
CA VAL A 52 -7.53 -0.36 6.73
C VAL A 52 -6.25 -1.01 7.27
N VAL A 53 -5.59 -0.32 8.21
CA VAL A 53 -4.25 -0.65 8.70
C VAL A 53 -4.23 -1.98 9.48
N GLU A 54 -5.34 -2.33 10.13
CA GLU A 54 -5.55 -3.59 10.84
C GLU A 54 -5.49 -4.79 9.88
N ASN A 55 -6.12 -4.67 8.71
CA ASN A 55 -6.11 -5.69 7.66
C ASN A 55 -4.74 -5.79 6.97
N LEU A 56 -4.03 -4.65 6.84
CA LEU A 56 -2.64 -4.63 6.38
C LEU A 56 -1.73 -5.38 7.38
N ARG A 57 -1.83 -5.06 8.67
CA ARG A 57 -1.06 -5.72 9.73
C ARG A 57 -1.36 -7.22 9.81
N TYR A 58 -2.62 -7.61 9.63
CA TYR A 58 -3.01 -9.02 9.54
C TYR A 58 -2.32 -9.71 8.37
N MET A 59 -2.42 -9.19 7.14
CA MET A 59 -1.77 -9.79 5.97
C MET A 59 -0.24 -9.88 6.12
N LEU A 60 0.41 -8.85 6.67
CA LEU A 60 1.86 -8.81 6.84
C LEU A 60 2.38 -9.73 7.96
N SER A 61 1.53 -10.13 8.91
CA SER A 61 1.94 -10.95 10.07
C SER A 61 2.45 -12.36 9.69
N GLU A 62 2.14 -12.84 8.49
CA GLU A 62 2.62 -14.13 7.97
C GLU A 62 4.05 -14.04 7.36
N TYR A 63 4.65 -12.85 7.28
CA TYR A 63 5.89 -12.62 6.53
C TYR A 63 7.03 -12.01 7.37
N SER A 64 8.25 -12.49 7.13
CA SER A 64 9.45 -11.92 7.74
C SER A 64 9.86 -10.60 7.05
N PRO A 65 10.07 -9.49 7.78
CA PRO A 65 10.52 -8.21 7.23
C PRO A 65 11.97 -8.25 6.70
N MET A 66 12.73 -9.29 7.05
CA MET A 66 14.07 -9.53 6.52
C MET A 66 14.07 -10.32 5.19
N SER A 67 12.89 -10.77 4.72
CA SER A 67 12.75 -11.31 3.36
C SER A 67 12.58 -10.16 2.36
N PRO A 68 13.33 -10.07 1.26
CA PRO A 68 13.22 -8.96 0.31
C PRO A 68 11.96 -9.10 -0.57
N ILE A 69 10.84 -8.59 -0.06
CA ILE A 69 9.50 -8.73 -0.64
C ILE A 69 8.69 -7.43 -0.64
N TYR A 70 7.72 -7.31 -1.54
CA TYR A 70 6.73 -6.23 -1.56
C TYR A 70 5.34 -6.68 -2.06
N PHE A 71 4.29 -6.00 -1.60
CA PHE A 71 2.87 -6.30 -1.86
C PHE A 71 2.12 -5.05 -2.36
N GLY A 72 0.99 -5.26 -3.03
CA GLY A 72 0.10 -4.20 -3.53
C GLY A 72 -0.88 -4.74 -4.58
N CYS A 73 -1.50 -3.86 -5.37
CA CYS A 73 -2.32 -4.26 -6.52
C CYS A 73 -1.44 -4.54 -7.74
N ARG A 74 -1.18 -5.82 -8.07
CA ARG A 74 -0.21 -6.18 -9.10
C ARG A 74 -0.75 -6.00 -10.53
N PHE A 75 -0.04 -5.20 -11.33
CA PHE A 75 -0.19 -5.06 -12.78
C PHE A 75 0.95 -5.78 -13.54
N LYS A 76 0.70 -6.19 -14.79
CA LYS A 76 1.60 -7.00 -15.62
C LYS A 76 2.39 -6.32 -16.76
N PRO A 77 1.98 -5.21 -17.42
CA PRO A 77 2.55 -4.85 -18.73
C PRO A 77 4.04 -4.46 -18.84
N PHE A 78 4.68 -3.98 -17.76
CA PHE A 78 5.97 -3.25 -17.88
C PHE A 78 7.15 -3.85 -17.08
N VAL A 79 6.92 -4.87 -16.26
CA VAL A 79 7.93 -5.50 -15.38
C VAL A 79 7.70 -7.00 -15.39
N LYS A 80 8.76 -7.82 -15.42
CA LYS A 80 8.64 -9.27 -15.68
C LYS A 80 7.88 -10.01 -14.58
N GLN A 81 8.13 -9.65 -13.32
CA GLN A 81 7.36 -10.16 -12.18
C GLN A 81 6.03 -9.41 -11.94
N GLY A 82 5.70 -8.42 -12.76
CA GLY A 82 4.70 -7.40 -12.49
C GLY A 82 5.22 -6.27 -11.57
N TYR A 83 4.40 -5.25 -11.41
CA TYR A 83 4.63 -4.09 -10.52
C TYR A 83 3.35 -3.77 -9.75
N MET A 84 3.41 -3.00 -8.66
CA MET A 84 2.22 -2.68 -7.85
C MET A 84 1.71 -1.28 -8.19
N SER A 85 0.40 -1.12 -8.42
CA SER A 85 -0.22 0.18 -8.73
C SER A 85 0.03 1.23 -7.65
N GLY A 86 0.52 2.40 -8.04
CA GLY A 86 0.92 3.46 -7.10
C GLY A 86 -0.21 3.98 -6.20
N GLY A 87 -1.42 4.15 -6.77
CA GLY A 87 -2.59 4.70 -6.05
C GLY A 87 -3.36 3.68 -5.22
N ALA A 88 -3.31 2.38 -5.58
CA ALA A 88 -3.78 1.33 -4.68
C ALA A 88 -2.93 1.25 -3.40
N GLY A 89 -1.76 1.89 -3.40
CA GLY A 89 -0.72 1.73 -2.41
C GLY A 89 0.04 0.42 -2.55
N TYR A 90 1.28 0.43 -2.07
CA TYR A 90 2.15 -0.74 -2.03
C TYR A 90 3.01 -0.70 -0.77
N VAL A 91 3.42 -1.87 -0.28
CA VAL A 91 4.20 -2.02 0.96
C VAL A 91 5.45 -2.84 0.73
N LEU A 92 6.59 -2.27 1.12
CA LEU A 92 7.91 -2.91 1.10
C LEU A 92 8.24 -3.44 2.50
N SER A 93 8.83 -4.63 2.55
CA SER A 93 9.57 -5.11 3.73
C SER A 93 10.81 -4.25 4.02
N LYS A 94 11.29 -4.24 5.26
CA LYS A 94 12.56 -3.60 5.64
C LYS A 94 13.72 -4.00 4.72
N ALA A 95 13.88 -5.29 4.42
CA ALA A 95 14.90 -5.78 3.48
C ALA A 95 14.68 -5.34 2.03
N ALA A 96 13.44 -5.06 1.61
CA ALA A 96 13.17 -4.45 0.30
C ALA A 96 13.57 -2.96 0.26
N VAL A 97 13.34 -2.20 1.34
CA VAL A 97 13.79 -0.79 1.43
C VAL A 97 15.31 -0.70 1.44
N MET A 98 16.00 -1.57 2.19
CA MET A 98 17.46 -1.72 2.17
C MET A 98 17.97 -1.90 0.74
N LYS A 99 17.54 -2.97 0.06
CA LYS A 99 17.94 -3.26 -1.32
C LYS A 99 17.59 -2.15 -2.31
N PHE A 100 16.44 -1.50 -2.15
CA PHE A 100 16.06 -0.41 -3.03
C PHE A 100 17.05 0.75 -2.95
N VAL A 101 17.39 1.20 -1.74
CA VAL A 101 18.26 2.36 -1.53
C VAL A 101 19.75 2.03 -1.73
N GLU A 102 20.19 0.83 -1.35
CA GLU A 102 21.60 0.40 -1.39
C GLU A 102 22.00 -0.19 -2.76
N ASP A 103 21.23 -1.17 -3.27
CA ASP A 103 21.56 -1.88 -4.51
C ASP A 103 20.94 -1.20 -5.75
N ALA A 104 19.67 -0.79 -5.66
CA ALA A 104 18.89 -0.41 -6.85
C ALA A 104 19.14 1.04 -7.29
N LEU A 105 18.98 2.02 -6.39
CA LEU A 105 19.13 3.44 -6.74
C LEU A 105 20.51 3.82 -7.31
N PRO A 106 21.65 3.24 -6.86
CA PRO A 106 22.95 3.49 -7.49
C PRO A 106 23.16 2.76 -8.82
N ASN A 107 22.34 1.76 -9.15
CA ASN A 107 22.46 1.01 -10.39
C ASN A 107 21.86 1.81 -11.57
N LYS A 108 22.62 1.94 -12.66
CA LYS A 108 22.24 2.70 -13.86
C LYS A 108 21.03 2.14 -14.59
N ASP A 109 20.74 0.85 -14.42
CA ASP A 109 19.55 0.20 -14.98
C ASP A 109 18.27 0.54 -14.20
N CYS A 110 18.39 1.04 -12.96
CA CYS A 110 17.32 1.74 -12.26
C CYS A 110 17.29 3.21 -12.69
N ARG A 111 16.10 3.77 -12.92
CA ARG A 111 15.95 5.06 -13.61
C ARG A 111 16.51 6.23 -12.80
N GLN A 112 17.64 6.75 -13.28
CA GLN A 112 18.41 7.81 -12.62
C GLN A 112 17.73 9.18 -12.64
N ASP A 113 17.07 9.57 -13.74
CA ASP A 113 16.34 10.84 -13.84
C ASP A 113 15.06 10.89 -12.98
N HIS A 114 14.38 12.03 -12.95
CA HIS A 114 13.23 12.30 -12.08
C HIS A 114 11.85 11.90 -12.64
N GLY A 115 11.76 11.48 -13.90
CA GLY A 115 10.49 11.22 -14.59
C GLY A 115 10.15 9.73 -14.78
N GLY A 116 9.06 9.47 -15.50
CA GLY A 116 8.48 8.12 -15.66
C GLY A 116 7.35 7.85 -14.65
N SER A 117 6.59 6.78 -14.90
CA SER A 117 5.51 6.38 -13.98
C SER A 117 6.10 5.79 -12.72
N GLU A 118 5.90 6.45 -11.58
CA GLU A 118 6.43 6.12 -10.26
C GLU A 118 6.35 4.62 -9.92
N ASP A 119 5.17 4.04 -10.11
CA ASP A 119 4.84 2.65 -9.83
C ASP A 119 5.54 1.64 -10.76
N VAL A 120 5.75 2.02 -12.02
CA VAL A 120 6.50 1.24 -13.01
C VAL A 120 8.00 1.31 -12.74
N GLU A 121 8.55 2.49 -12.45
CA GLU A 121 9.99 2.66 -12.24
C GLU A 121 10.44 2.00 -10.92
N ILE A 122 9.68 2.12 -9.82
CA ILE A 122 10.01 1.34 -8.60
C ILE A 122 9.90 -0.17 -8.86
N GLY A 123 8.86 -0.62 -9.59
CA GLY A 123 8.70 -2.03 -9.95
C GLY A 123 9.91 -2.61 -10.71
N LYS A 124 10.45 -1.86 -11.69
CA LYS A 124 11.70 -2.23 -12.40
C LYS A 124 12.89 -2.30 -11.45
N CYS A 125 13.09 -1.26 -10.63
CA CYS A 125 14.23 -1.18 -9.72
C CYS A 125 14.21 -2.28 -8.65
N LEU A 126 13.03 -2.74 -8.22
CA LEU A 126 12.87 -3.87 -7.31
C LEU A 126 13.11 -5.23 -7.99
N ASP A 127 12.63 -5.43 -9.22
CA ASP A 127 12.91 -6.63 -10.03
C ASP A 127 14.42 -6.80 -10.31
N LEU A 128 15.09 -5.69 -10.66
CA LEU A 128 16.54 -5.59 -10.92
C LEU A 128 17.41 -6.11 -9.78
N VAL A 129 17.01 -5.90 -8.52
CA VAL A 129 17.76 -6.33 -7.32
C VAL A 129 17.17 -7.57 -6.64
N GLY A 130 16.20 -8.22 -7.29
CA GLY A 130 15.60 -9.47 -6.81
C GLY A 130 14.72 -9.31 -5.57
N VAL A 131 14.09 -8.15 -5.38
CA VAL A 131 12.99 -7.97 -4.43
C VAL A 131 11.72 -8.54 -5.07
N LYS A 132 11.09 -9.51 -4.41
CA LYS A 132 9.99 -10.29 -4.98
C LYS A 132 8.65 -9.58 -4.83
N ALA A 133 7.94 -9.42 -5.94
CA ALA A 133 6.51 -9.10 -5.95
C ALA A 133 5.74 -10.32 -5.42
N MET A 134 5.03 -10.15 -4.30
CA MET A 134 4.26 -11.19 -3.63
C MET A 134 2.76 -11.12 -3.99
N ASP A 135 2.04 -12.22 -3.83
CA ASP A 135 0.58 -12.21 -3.98
C ASP A 135 -0.06 -11.60 -2.72
N SER A 136 -1.00 -10.68 -2.89
CA SER A 136 -1.66 -9.93 -1.81
C SER A 136 -3.12 -10.35 -1.62
N ARG A 137 -3.58 -11.35 -2.37
CA ARG A 137 -4.95 -11.87 -2.32
C ARG A 137 -5.17 -12.73 -1.08
N ASP A 138 -6.44 -12.94 -0.71
CA ASP A 138 -6.76 -13.87 0.37
C ASP A 138 -6.77 -15.35 -0.08
N SER A 139 -7.05 -16.25 0.85
CA SER A 139 -7.11 -17.70 0.61
C SER A 139 -8.22 -18.14 -0.36
N LEU A 140 -9.17 -17.26 -0.68
CA LEU A 140 -10.20 -17.46 -1.72
C LEU A 140 -9.80 -16.83 -3.07
N GLY A 141 -8.63 -16.19 -3.13
CA GLY A 141 -8.10 -15.51 -4.32
C GLY A 141 -8.68 -14.13 -4.56
N ARG A 142 -9.37 -13.52 -3.58
CA ARG A 142 -9.98 -12.18 -3.68
C ARG A 142 -8.98 -11.06 -3.42
N GLY A 143 -9.19 -9.89 -4.01
CA GLY A 143 -8.27 -8.76 -3.88
C GLY A 143 -8.22 -8.17 -2.47
N ARG A 144 -7.10 -7.53 -2.11
CA ARG A 144 -6.98 -6.68 -0.91
C ARG A 144 -6.61 -5.22 -1.20
N PHE A 145 -5.81 -4.96 -2.24
CA PHE A 145 -5.42 -3.61 -2.66
C PHE A 145 -6.16 -3.25 -3.95
N PHE A 146 -6.84 -2.10 -3.99
CA PHE A 146 -7.71 -1.71 -5.10
C PHE A 146 -7.33 -0.35 -5.70
N PRO A 147 -7.13 -0.25 -7.04
CA PRO A 147 -6.67 0.98 -7.70
C PRO A 147 -7.82 1.96 -8.02
N PHE A 148 -9.04 1.68 -7.56
CA PHE A 148 -10.23 2.51 -7.71
C PHE A 148 -11.09 2.49 -6.44
N VAL A 149 -12.12 3.36 -6.41
CA VAL A 149 -13.14 3.39 -5.35
C VAL A 149 -13.94 2.08 -5.30
N PRO A 150 -14.52 1.70 -4.14
CA PRO A 150 -15.18 0.41 -3.94
C PRO A 150 -16.27 0.07 -4.97
N GLU A 151 -17.02 1.05 -5.47
CA GLU A 151 -18.10 0.86 -6.45
C GLU A 151 -17.64 0.24 -7.79
N HIS A 152 -16.42 0.56 -8.25
CA HIS A 152 -15.83 -0.04 -9.46
C HIS A 152 -15.54 -1.55 -9.32
N HIS A 153 -15.58 -2.09 -8.10
CA HIS A 153 -15.31 -3.50 -7.80
C HIS A 153 -16.55 -4.24 -7.29
N LEU A 154 -17.32 -3.60 -6.40
CA LEU A 154 -18.49 -4.17 -5.72
C LEU A 154 -19.78 -4.19 -6.56
N ILE A 155 -19.87 -3.41 -7.64
CA ILE A 155 -21.08 -3.33 -8.48
C ILE A 155 -20.85 -4.07 -9.80
N PRO A 156 -21.51 -5.24 -10.04
CA PRO A 156 -21.38 -5.98 -11.30
C PRO A 156 -21.77 -5.14 -12.52
N GLY A 157 -20.96 -5.20 -13.58
CA GLY A 157 -21.19 -4.47 -14.82
C GLY A 157 -20.95 -2.95 -14.76
N HIS A 158 -20.56 -2.39 -13.60
CA HIS A 158 -20.22 -0.95 -13.48
C HIS A 158 -18.98 -0.58 -14.30
N VAL A 159 -18.03 -1.52 -14.45
CA VAL A 159 -16.86 -1.37 -15.31
C VAL A 159 -16.99 -2.27 -16.52
N ASN A 160 -16.89 -1.70 -17.73
CA ASN A 160 -16.86 -2.47 -18.96
C ASN A 160 -15.61 -3.39 -18.98
N LYS A 161 -15.79 -4.69 -19.31
CA LYS A 161 -14.69 -5.67 -19.40
C LYS A 161 -13.58 -5.29 -20.40
N ASP A 162 -13.86 -4.43 -21.37
CA ASP A 162 -12.85 -3.88 -22.28
C ASP A 162 -11.94 -2.82 -21.66
N PHE A 163 -12.25 -2.31 -20.47
CA PHE A 163 -11.47 -1.30 -19.77
C PHE A 163 -10.03 -1.77 -19.51
N TRP A 164 -9.08 -0.84 -19.54
CA TRP A 164 -7.64 -1.14 -19.48
C TRP A 164 -7.25 -1.93 -18.23
N TYR A 165 -7.97 -1.75 -17.10
CA TYR A 165 -7.74 -2.48 -15.85
C TYR A 165 -7.70 -3.99 -16.04
N TYR A 166 -8.68 -4.59 -16.72
CA TYR A 166 -8.71 -6.04 -16.95
C TYR A 166 -7.58 -6.52 -17.87
N LYS A 167 -7.09 -5.63 -18.74
CA LYS A 167 -5.91 -5.87 -19.58
C LYS A 167 -4.60 -5.72 -18.79
N TYR A 168 -4.56 -4.90 -17.74
CA TYR A 168 -3.38 -4.61 -16.91
C TYR A 168 -3.23 -5.47 -15.66
N ILE A 169 -4.32 -5.88 -15.01
CA ILE A 169 -4.29 -6.67 -13.77
C ILE A 169 -3.55 -8.00 -13.99
N PHE A 170 -2.72 -8.40 -13.03
CA PHE A 170 -1.92 -9.63 -13.13
C PHE A 170 -2.75 -10.88 -12.80
N TYR A 171 -3.63 -10.76 -11.80
CA TYR A 171 -4.56 -11.82 -11.39
C TYR A 171 -5.97 -11.51 -11.92
N GLU A 172 -6.76 -12.54 -12.21
CA GLU A 172 -8.16 -12.33 -12.61
C GLU A 172 -8.97 -11.74 -11.44
N SER A 173 -9.69 -10.64 -11.70
CA SER A 173 -10.54 -9.98 -10.73
C SER A 173 -12.01 -10.32 -10.99
N ARG A 174 -12.67 -10.88 -9.98
CA ARG A 174 -14.14 -11.01 -9.94
C ARG A 174 -14.79 -9.63 -9.76
N GLU A 175 -16.09 -9.57 -10.01
CA GLU A 175 -16.98 -8.43 -9.73
C GLU A 175 -18.00 -8.81 -8.67
N GLY A 176 -18.65 -7.80 -8.07
CA GLY A 176 -19.61 -8.02 -7.00
C GLY A 176 -18.91 -8.30 -5.67
N LEU A 177 -19.64 -8.83 -4.69
CA LEU A 177 -19.08 -9.12 -3.35
C LEU A 177 -17.90 -10.11 -3.38
N ASP A 178 -17.80 -10.92 -4.43
CA ASP A 178 -16.71 -11.85 -4.71
C ASP A 178 -15.40 -11.18 -5.18
N CYS A 179 -15.39 -9.88 -5.50
CA CYS A 179 -14.18 -9.16 -5.89
C CYS A 179 -13.11 -9.13 -4.80
N CYS A 180 -13.57 -9.07 -3.56
CA CYS A 180 -12.86 -8.37 -2.51
C CYS A 180 -12.83 -9.19 -1.22
N SER A 181 -11.66 -9.22 -0.58
CA SER A 181 -11.51 -9.90 0.69
C SER A 181 -12.31 -9.20 1.78
N ASP A 182 -12.87 -9.96 2.72
CA ASP A 182 -13.41 -9.42 3.97
C ASP A 182 -12.32 -8.73 4.80
N SER A 183 -11.04 -9.04 4.48
CA SER A 183 -9.83 -8.40 4.98
C SER A 183 -9.15 -7.50 3.93
N ALA A 184 -9.94 -6.77 3.14
CA ALA A 184 -9.45 -5.77 2.19
C ALA A 184 -8.66 -4.65 2.90
N ILE A 185 -7.62 -4.16 2.22
CA ILE A 185 -6.59 -3.27 2.77
C ILE A 185 -6.78 -1.84 2.29
N SER A 186 -6.97 -1.60 0.99
CA SER A 186 -6.96 -0.24 0.44
C SER A 186 -7.83 -0.03 -0.79
N PHE A 187 -8.37 1.18 -0.91
CA PHE A 187 -9.11 1.67 -2.09
C PHE A 187 -8.61 3.08 -2.45
N HIS A 188 -8.58 3.40 -3.74
CA HIS A 188 -8.00 4.63 -4.29
C HIS A 188 -9.06 5.56 -4.90
N TYR A 189 -8.71 6.81 -5.22
CA TYR A 189 -9.64 7.88 -5.65
C TYR A 189 -10.75 8.17 -4.62
N VAL A 190 -10.49 7.87 -3.33
CA VAL A 190 -11.46 8.04 -2.25
C VAL A 190 -11.48 9.51 -1.82
N SER A 191 -12.50 10.25 -2.27
CA SER A 191 -12.70 11.64 -1.85
C SER A 191 -12.81 11.77 -0.31
N PRO A 192 -12.45 12.92 0.30
CA PRO A 192 -12.51 13.10 1.76
C PRO A 192 -13.89 12.78 2.37
N ASN A 193 -14.97 13.14 1.68
CA ASN A 193 -16.34 12.79 2.12
C ASN A 193 -16.56 11.26 2.15
N LEU A 194 -16.02 10.53 1.17
CA LEU A 194 -16.10 9.08 1.13
C LEU A 194 -15.18 8.43 2.19
N MET A 195 -14.06 9.04 2.57
CA MET A 195 -13.24 8.56 3.69
C MET A 195 -14.03 8.56 5.00
N TYR A 196 -14.75 9.65 5.33
CA TYR A 196 -15.61 9.70 6.52
C TYR A 196 -16.75 8.67 6.47
N VAL A 197 -17.31 8.39 5.29
CA VAL A 197 -18.35 7.36 5.11
C VAL A 197 -17.75 5.96 5.31
N LEU A 198 -16.56 5.67 4.77
CA LEU A 198 -15.88 4.39 4.97
C LEU A 198 -15.48 4.18 6.44
N ASP A 199 -14.93 5.20 7.10
CA ASP A 199 -14.60 5.15 8.53
C ASP A 199 -15.84 4.83 9.37
N TYR A 200 -16.94 5.57 9.16
CA TYR A 200 -18.22 5.32 9.84
C TYR A 200 -18.73 3.88 9.62
N LEU A 201 -18.75 3.40 8.38
CA LEU A 201 -19.27 2.08 8.04
C LEU A 201 -18.38 0.93 8.55
N ILE A 202 -17.06 1.13 8.61
CA ILE A 202 -16.09 0.08 9.01
C ILE A 202 -15.91 0.04 10.53
N TYR A 203 -15.76 1.19 11.20
CA TYR A 203 -15.38 1.24 12.62
C TYR A 203 -16.53 1.55 13.59
N HIS A 204 -17.54 2.31 13.18
CA HIS A 204 -18.58 2.81 14.10
C HIS A 204 -19.94 2.13 13.94
N LEU A 205 -20.38 1.84 12.71
CA LEU A 205 -21.65 1.18 12.46
C LEU A 205 -21.60 -0.29 12.90
N ARG A 206 -22.47 -0.69 13.82
CA ARG A 206 -22.56 -2.06 14.35
C ARG A 206 -24.01 -2.55 14.29
N PRO A 207 -24.42 -3.29 13.24
CA PRO A 207 -25.74 -3.90 13.16
C PRO A 207 -25.94 -4.89 14.31
N TYR A 208 -27.08 -4.79 15.00
CA TYR A 208 -27.39 -5.68 16.12
C TYR A 208 -27.41 -7.15 15.69
N GLY A 209 -26.66 -7.99 16.38
CA GLY A 209 -26.57 -9.43 16.13
C GLY A 209 -25.54 -9.87 15.07
N ILE A 210 -24.82 -8.95 14.42
CA ILE A 210 -23.73 -9.29 13.50
C ILE A 210 -22.37 -9.21 14.22
N SER A 211 -21.52 -10.22 14.00
CA SER A 211 -20.12 -10.21 14.41
C SER A 211 -19.23 -10.13 13.18
N HIS A 212 -18.18 -9.31 13.24
CA HIS A 212 -17.20 -9.11 12.17
C HIS A 212 -15.86 -9.83 12.44
N ASN A 213 -15.86 -10.84 13.32
CA ASN A 213 -14.69 -11.65 13.59
C ASN A 213 -14.33 -12.51 12.37
N VAL A 214 -13.14 -12.33 11.81
CA VAL A 214 -12.63 -13.19 10.72
C VAL A 214 -12.37 -14.59 11.29
N HIS A 215 -13.26 -15.54 10.97
CA HIS A 215 -13.20 -16.90 11.48
C HIS A 215 -11.93 -17.62 11.02
N GLY A 216 -11.21 -18.19 11.98
CA GLY A 216 -9.86 -18.76 11.80
C GLY A 216 -8.86 -18.22 12.84
N LEU A 217 -9.11 -17.02 13.37
CA LEU A 217 -8.27 -16.37 14.39
C LEU A 217 -8.53 -16.88 15.82
N THR A 218 -8.17 -18.13 16.10
CA THR A 218 -7.71 -18.51 17.45
C THR A 218 -6.19 -18.46 17.47
N PRO A 219 -5.56 -17.52 18.20
CA PRO A 219 -4.12 -17.60 18.46
C PRO A 219 -3.83 -18.90 19.22
N THR A 220 -3.06 -19.80 18.63
CA THR A 220 -2.42 -20.89 19.37
C THR A 220 -1.37 -20.28 20.30
N LEU A 221 -1.81 -19.91 21.50
CA LEU A 221 -0.91 -19.61 22.61
C LEU A 221 -0.12 -20.88 22.93
N ILE A 222 1.08 -20.98 22.37
CA ILE A 222 2.06 -21.98 22.79
C ILE A 222 2.54 -21.54 24.17
N GLU A 223 2.03 -22.20 25.21
CA GLU A 223 2.48 -21.99 26.59
C GLU A 223 3.92 -22.53 26.77
N SER A 224 4.91 -21.75 26.36
CA SER A 224 6.31 -21.96 26.74
C SER A 224 6.50 -21.56 28.21
N SER A 225 6.49 -22.56 29.09
CA SER A 225 6.60 -22.36 30.54
C SER A 225 8.00 -21.92 30.97
N GLY A 226 8.13 -20.66 31.40
CA GLY A 226 9.24 -20.18 32.22
C GLY A 226 10.31 -19.36 31.50
N GLY A 227 10.23 -18.04 31.67
CA GLY A 227 11.26 -17.07 31.29
C GLY A 227 10.80 -15.65 31.62
N SER A 228 11.51 -14.94 32.49
CA SER A 228 11.14 -13.59 32.90
C SER A 228 11.96 -12.56 32.12
N GLU A 229 11.31 -11.78 31.26
CA GLU A 229 11.94 -10.62 30.62
C GLU A 229 10.96 -9.45 30.45
N LYS A 230 11.49 -8.25 30.25
CA LYS A 230 10.75 -7.00 30.47
C LYS A 230 9.88 -6.62 29.27
N VAL A 231 8.67 -6.15 29.56
CA VAL A 231 7.83 -5.46 28.58
C VAL A 231 8.52 -4.18 28.14
N ILE A 232 8.95 -4.13 26.88
CA ILE A 232 9.32 -2.89 26.19
C ILE A 232 8.11 -2.51 25.32
N THR A 233 7.41 -1.45 25.69
CA THR A 233 6.29 -0.91 24.91
C THR A 233 6.81 -0.13 23.71
N GLY A 234 7.14 -0.82 22.62
CA GLY A 234 7.40 -0.20 21.33
C GLY A 234 6.12 0.37 20.74
N GLY A 235 5.96 1.70 20.81
CA GLY A 235 4.90 2.40 20.09
C GLY A 235 5.32 2.62 18.63
N SER A 236 4.57 2.08 17.68
CA SER A 236 4.78 2.38 16.26
C SER A 236 4.24 3.78 15.94
N GLU A 237 5.11 4.79 15.91
CA GLU A 237 4.76 6.11 15.40
C GLU A 237 4.54 6.04 13.88
N LYS A 238 3.37 6.51 13.42
CA LYS A 238 3.09 6.67 11.99
C LYS A 238 3.70 7.99 11.51
N VAL A 239 4.86 7.92 10.85
CA VAL A 239 5.44 9.07 10.14
C VAL A 239 4.94 9.06 8.69
N MET A 240 4.44 10.20 8.23
CA MET A 240 3.68 10.31 6.98
C MET A 240 4.30 11.40 6.09
N VAL A 241 4.52 11.10 4.82
CA VAL A 241 5.20 12.01 3.87
C VAL A 241 4.16 12.50 2.87
N GLU A 242 3.54 13.65 3.17
CA GLU A 242 2.38 14.18 2.45
C GLU A 242 2.71 15.32 1.46
N GLU A 243 1.72 15.65 0.61
CA GLU A 243 1.73 16.75 -0.35
C GLU A 243 0.58 17.73 -0.03
N GLU A 244 0.90 19.01 0.20
CA GLU A 244 -0.12 20.07 0.29
C GLU A 244 -0.68 20.38 -1.10
N LYS A 245 -1.80 19.76 -1.48
CA LYS A 245 -2.51 20.12 -2.71
C LYS A 245 -3.13 21.52 -2.60
N LEU A 246 -2.82 22.37 -3.60
CA LEU A 246 -3.64 23.55 -3.88
C LEU A 246 -5.00 23.09 -4.43
N ALA A 247 -6.10 23.68 -3.96
CA ALA A 247 -7.45 23.27 -4.34
C ALA A 247 -7.80 23.71 -5.77
N ASP A 248 -7.59 22.81 -6.75
CA ASP A 248 -7.82 23.09 -8.17
C ASP A 248 -9.30 22.89 -8.55
N THR A 249 -10.11 23.94 -8.36
CA THR A 249 -11.54 23.94 -8.67
C THR A 249 -11.79 24.00 -10.19
N ASN A 250 -11.96 22.85 -10.85
CA ASN A 250 -12.34 22.82 -12.26
C ASN A 250 -13.36 21.72 -12.60
N THR A 251 -14.56 21.84 -12.05
CA THR A 251 -15.76 21.18 -12.62
C THR A 251 -15.98 21.63 -14.07
N LYS A 252 -16.05 20.69 -15.02
CA LYS A 252 -16.64 20.93 -16.33
C LYS A 252 -17.16 19.64 -16.98
N SER A 253 -18.49 19.60 -17.11
CA SER A 253 -19.32 18.83 -18.07
C SER A 253 -18.92 17.37 -18.33
#